data_AF-E7RPL7-F1
#
_entry.id   AF-E7RPL7-F1
#
_cell.length_a   1.000
_cell.length_b   1.000
_cell.length_c   1.000
_cell.angle_alpha   90.00
_cell.angle_beta   90.00
_cell.angle_gamma   90.00
#
_symmetry.space_group_name_H-M   'P 1'
#
loop_
_entity.id
_entity.type
_entity.pdbx_description
1 polymer ?
#
loop_
_entity_poly.entity_id
_entity_poly.type
_entity_poly.pdbx_seq_one_letter_code
_entity_poly.pdbx_strand_id
1 'polypeptide(L)'
;MMSGKTLDRIELGQTKDEVRAIMKGSPDNKRFTETTEQWEYKRYVNLEYKIILIDFYQGRVVSFNMLDDRLLPPPPSITIGAGYSN
;
A
#
# COMPACT_ATOMS: atom_id res chain seq x y z
N MET A 1 -16.78 5.34 -7.09
CA MET A 1 -16.37 3.93 -7.25
C MET A 1 -15.12 3.89 -8.11
N MET A 2 -14.04 3.24 -7.66
CA MET A 2 -12.85 3.05 -8.51
C MET A 2 -13.10 1.87 -9.46
N SER A 3 -12.87 2.09 -10.75
CA SER A 3 -12.88 1.01 -11.75
C SER A 3 -11.63 0.15 -11.58
N GLY A 4 -11.72 -1.16 -11.82
CA GLY A 4 -10.55 -2.07 -11.85
C GLY A 4 -9.38 -1.58 -12.72
N LYS A 5 -9.67 -0.69 -13.69
CA LYS A 5 -8.71 -0.01 -14.57
C LYS A 5 -7.69 0.91 -13.89
N THR A 6 -7.84 1.22 -12.60
CA THR A 6 -6.87 2.09 -11.88
C THR A 6 -5.55 1.37 -11.64
N LEU A 7 -5.57 0.06 -11.44
CA LEU A 7 -4.36 -0.75 -11.27
C LEU A 7 -3.57 -0.91 -12.56
N ASP A 8 -4.25 -1.01 -13.70
CA ASP A 8 -3.62 -1.10 -15.03
C ASP A 8 -2.74 0.12 -15.36
N ARG A 9 -2.81 1.18 -14.56
CA ARG A 9 -2.03 2.42 -14.71
C ARG A 9 -0.80 2.48 -13.82
N ILE A 10 -0.66 1.54 -12.87
CA ILE A 10 0.53 1.47 -12.03
C ILE A 10 1.61 0.70 -12.78
N GLU A 11 2.76 1.33 -12.93
CA GLU A 11 3.89 0.81 -13.67
C GLU A 11 5.17 0.87 -12.83
N LEU A 12 6.11 -0.04 -13.12
CA LEU A 12 7.42 -0.04 -12.49
C LEU A 12 8.16 1.28 -12.78
N GLY A 13 8.90 1.78 -11.80
CA GLY A 13 9.67 3.02 -11.90
C GLY A 13 8.90 4.30 -11.59
N GLN A 14 7.55 4.24 -11.52
CA GLN A 14 6.71 5.38 -11.14
C GLN A 14 7.10 5.90 -9.76
N THR A 15 7.01 7.21 -9.59
CA THR A 15 7.26 7.89 -8.33
C THR A 15 6.07 7.79 -7.39
N LYS A 16 6.32 8.03 -6.11
CA LYS A 16 5.29 8.11 -5.07
C LYS A 16 4.17 9.10 -5.39
N ASP A 17 4.48 10.24 -6.00
CA ASP A 17 3.47 11.26 -6.32
C ASP A 17 2.63 10.88 -7.55
N GLU A 18 3.22 10.22 -8.55
CA GLU A 18 2.46 9.63 -9.66
C GLU A 18 1.49 8.56 -9.16
N VAL A 19 1.94 7.69 -8.24
CA VAL A 19 1.07 6.69 -7.61
C VAL A 19 -0.07 7.35 -6.84
N ARG A 20 0.18 8.43 -6.09
CA ARG A 20 -0.89 9.18 -5.40
C ARG A 20 -1.89 9.77 -6.38
N ALA A 21 -1.44 10.30 -7.50
CA ALA A 21 -2.30 10.84 -8.54
C ALA A 21 -3.19 9.75 -9.15
N ILE A 22 -2.63 8.58 -9.45
CA ILE A 22 -3.37 7.41 -9.96
C ILE A 22 -4.37 6.90 -8.91
N MET A 23 -3.93 6.73 -7.67
CA MET A 23 -4.73 6.23 -6.55
C MET A 23 -5.68 7.30 -5.98
N LYS A 24 -5.66 8.50 -6.56
CA LYS A 24 -6.49 9.66 -6.19
C LYS A 24 -6.51 9.92 -4.69
N GLY A 25 -5.35 9.81 -4.04
CA GLY A 25 -5.23 10.03 -2.61
C GLY A 25 -4.04 9.37 -1.95
N SER A 26 -3.97 9.55 -0.64
CA SER A 26 -2.97 8.95 0.24
C SER A 26 -3.21 7.47 0.48
N PRO A 27 -2.16 6.67 0.74
CA PRO A 27 -2.31 5.28 1.18
C PRO A 27 -2.97 5.20 2.55
N ASP A 28 -3.69 4.11 2.77
CA ASP A 28 -4.38 3.81 4.01
C ASP A 28 -3.39 3.34 5.09
N ASN A 29 -2.31 2.66 4.68
CA ASN A 29 -1.20 2.33 5.56
C ASN A 29 0.14 2.43 4.82
N LYS A 30 1.21 2.71 5.57
CA LYS A 30 2.59 2.73 5.09
C LYS A 30 3.45 1.89 6.01
N ARG A 31 4.21 0.96 5.44
CA ARG A 31 5.20 0.16 6.16
C ARG A 31 6.58 0.48 5.61
N PHE A 32 7.54 0.61 6.50
CA PHE A 32 8.91 0.95 6.14
C PHE A 32 9.83 -0.18 6.60
N THR A 33 10.68 -0.63 5.70
CA THR A 33 11.84 -1.47 6.01
C THR A 33 13.11 -0.63 5.84
N GLU A 34 14.28 -1.24 6.08
CA GLU A 34 15.57 -0.55 5.90
C GLU A 34 15.81 -0.09 4.46
N THR A 35 15.21 -0.75 3.47
CA THR A 35 15.48 -0.50 2.04
C THR A 35 14.24 -0.19 1.22
N THR A 36 13.06 -0.59 1.68
CA THR A 36 11.82 -0.46 0.95
C THR A 36 10.74 0.25 1.76
N GLU A 37 9.84 0.93 1.07
CA GLU A 37 8.61 1.48 1.63
C GLU A 37 7.44 0.80 0.92
N GLN A 38 6.55 0.16 1.68
CA GLN A 38 5.35 -0.45 1.14
C GLN A 38 4.13 0.40 1.47
N TRP A 39 3.33 0.71 0.46
CA TRP A 39 2.04 1.39 0.62
C TRP A 39 0.91 0.40 0.45
N GLU A 40 -0.08 0.51 1.33
CA GLU A 40 -1.31 -0.26 1.31
C GLU A 40 -2.49 0.67 1.00
N TYR A 41 -3.32 0.25 0.05
CA TYR A 41 -4.55 0.94 -0.30
C TYR A 41 -5.73 -0.04 -0.21
N LYS A 42 -6.74 0.32 0.57
CA LYS A 42 -8.00 -0.41 0.68
C LYS A 42 -9.01 0.23 -0.25
N ARG A 43 -9.54 -0.53 -1.20
CA ARG A 43 -10.48 -0.02 -2.20
C ARG A 43 -11.66 -0.96 -2.36
N TYR A 44 -12.84 -0.37 -2.44
CA TYR A 44 -14.07 -1.09 -2.76
C TYR A 44 -14.24 -1.13 -4.29
N VAL A 45 -14.06 -2.31 -4.88
CA VAL A 45 -14.08 -2.56 -6.32
C VAL A 45 -15.00 -3.75 -6.59
N ASN A 46 -15.94 -3.60 -7.53
CA ASN A 46 -16.87 -4.68 -7.94
C ASN A 46 -17.58 -5.39 -6.76
N LEU A 47 -18.09 -4.61 -5.80
CA LEU A 47 -18.79 -5.08 -4.60
C LEU A 47 -17.92 -5.80 -3.55
N GLU A 48 -16.60 -5.79 -3.71
CA GLU A 48 -15.65 -6.41 -2.78
C GLU A 48 -14.56 -5.43 -2.33
N TYR A 49 -14.08 -5.59 -1.11
CA TYR A 49 -12.87 -4.91 -0.67
C TYR A 49 -11.64 -5.62 -1.21
N LYS A 50 -10.75 -4.83 -1.81
CA LYS A 50 -9.45 -5.26 -2.32
C LYS A 50 -8.37 -4.45 -1.64
N ILE A 51 -7.25 -5.10 -1.37
CA ILE A 51 -6.04 -4.48 -0.84
C ILE A 51 -5.02 -4.42 -1.96
N ILE A 52 -4.50 -3.23 -2.20
CA ILE A 52 -3.44 -2.99 -3.18
C ILE A 52 -2.17 -2.68 -2.40
N LEU A 53 -1.14 -3.48 -2.61
CA LEU A 53 0.19 -3.29 -2.04
C LEU A 53 1.13 -2.78 -3.12
N ILE A 54 1.92 -1.76 -2.80
CA ILE A 54 2.89 -1.16 -3.73
C ILE A 54 4.20 -0.97 -2.97
N ASP A 55 5.26 -1.62 -3.45
CA ASP A 55 6.60 -1.50 -2.88
C ASP A 55 7.41 -0.46 -3.65
N PHE A 56 8.07 0.40 -2.89
CA PHE A 56 8.98 1.42 -3.37
C PHE A 56 10.40 1.12 -2.93
N TYR A 57 11.35 1.21 -3.85
CA TYR A 57 12.78 1.24 -3.58
C TYR A 57 13.34 2.56 -4.10
N GLN A 58 14.09 3.28 -3.28
CA GLN A 58 14.61 4.63 -3.62
C GLN A 58 13.52 5.58 -4.16
N GLY A 59 12.29 5.47 -3.63
CA GLY A 59 11.18 6.34 -4.03
C GLY A 59 10.44 5.95 -5.31
N ARG A 60 10.80 4.83 -5.95
CA ARG A 60 10.20 4.34 -7.20
C ARG A 60 9.54 2.98 -7.02
N VAL A 61 8.43 2.74 -7.72
CA VAL A 61 7.72 1.46 -7.71
C VAL A 61 8.63 0.35 -8.22
N VAL A 62 8.79 -0.70 -7.43
CA VAL A 62 9.55 -1.91 -7.82
C VAL A 62 8.69 -3.17 -7.83
N SER A 63 7.53 -3.14 -7.15
CA SER A 63 6.58 -4.24 -7.12
C SER A 63 5.19 -3.71 -6.76
N PHE A 64 4.14 -4.38 -7.22
CA PHE A 64 2.78 -4.15 -6.76
C PHE A 64 1.97 -5.43 -6.86
N ASN A 65 0.97 -5.57 -5.99
CA ASN A 65 0.06 -6.70 -5.98
C ASN A 65 -1.35 -6.28 -5.53
N MET A 66 -2.38 -7.00 -5.99
CA MET A 66 -3.75 -6.86 -5.52
C MET A 66 -4.17 -8.15 -4.83
N LEU A 67 -4.66 -8.01 -3.60
CA LEU A 67 -5.13 -9.10 -2.76
C LEU A 67 -6.60 -8.89 -2.44
N ASP A 68 -7.34 -9.99 -2.32
CA ASP A 68 -8.69 -9.95 -1.78
C ASP A 68 -8.59 -9.73 -0.27
N ASP A 69 -9.39 -8.80 0.28
CA ASP A 69 -9.33 -8.41 1.70
C ASP A 69 -9.56 -9.60 2.66
N ARG A 70 -10.19 -10.67 2.16
CA ARG A 70 -10.40 -11.93 2.91
C ARG A 70 -9.11 -12.73 3.16
N LEU A 71 -8.03 -12.47 2.44
CA LEU A 71 -6.80 -13.29 2.46
C LEU A 71 -5.69 -12.72 3.34
N LEU A 72 -5.81 -11.48 3.84
CA LEU A 72 -4.73 -10.87 4.61
C LEU A 72 -4.91 -11.08 6.12
N PRO A 73 -3.92 -11.66 6.82
CA PRO A 73 -3.89 -11.59 8.28
C PRO A 73 -3.81 -10.11 8.71
N PRO A 74 -4.37 -9.76 9.87
CA PRO A 74 -4.29 -8.39 10.37
C PRO A 74 -2.82 -7.94 10.43
N PRO A 75 -2.52 -6.67 10.12
CA PRO A 75 -1.15 -6.17 10.18
C PRO A 75 -0.59 -6.41 11.59
N PRO A 76 0.72 -6.71 11.72
CA PRO A 76 1.34 -6.84 13.03
C PRO A 76 1.16 -5.52 13.80
N SER A 77 0.44 -5.58 14.90
CA SER A 77 0.36 -4.47 15.85
C SER A 77 1.75 -4.24 16.41
N ILE A 78 2.35 -3.09 16.14
CA ILE A 78 3.57 -2.67 16.85
C ILE A 78 3.14 -2.32 18.27
N THR A 79 3.26 -3.28 19.20
CA THR A 79 3.21 -2.96 20.64
C THR A 79 4.50 -2.22 20.95
N ILE A 80 4.44 -0.88 20.96
CA ILE A 80 5.50 -0.07 21.56
C ILE A 80 5.40 -0.33 23.06
N GLY A 81 6.14 -1.32 23.55
CA GLY A 81 6.30 -1.56 24.96
C GLY A 81 6.92 -0.31 25.57
N ALA A 82 6.12 0.40 26.38
CA ALA A 82 6.60 1.45 27.26
C ALA A 82 7.66 0.83 28.19
N GLY A 83 8.92 1.06 27.86
CA GLY A 83 10.08 0.49 28.55
C GLY A 83 11.26 1.44 28.51
N TYR A 84 11.03 2.72 28.81
CA TYR A 84 12.08 3.66 29.19
C TYR A 84 11.58 4.53 30.35
N SER A 85 11.89 4.10 31.57
CA SER A 85 12.05 4.99 32.71
C SER A 85 13.35 4.58 33.41
N ASN A 86 14.25 5.55 33.53
CA ASN A 86 15.49 5.49 34.31
C ASN A 86 15.24 5.19 35.78
#